data_AF-A0A924LXZ4-F1
#
_entry.id   AF-A0A924LXZ4-F1
#
_cell.length_a   1.000
_cell.length_b   1.000
_cell.length_c   1.000
_cell.angle_alpha   90.00
_cell.angle_beta   90.00
_cell.angle_gamma   90.00
#
_symmetry.space_group_name_H-M   'P 1'
#
loop_
_entity.id
_entity.type
_entity.pdbx_description
1 polymer ?
#
loop_
_entity_poly.entity_id
_entity_poly.type
_entity_poly.pdbx_seq_one_letter_code
_entity_poly.pdbx_strand_id
1 'polypeptide(L)'
;MTKPHSGKPPSSAPPSSKFGRLPSIAEARKQARQGRKSPSSRPGSGGARRGRGPLRFFFLWLRRLLLILLAVLLFFGFKWYLELPPARSLETLGLGQSTTVYARDGSKIGTLGGTLPDGTKLHYPLGSLGEVSPFLAAAVVTNEDRRFYQHHGVDPLGLARSLFKAVTGNRLEGGSTLTNQVM
;
A
#
# COMPACT_ATOMS: atom_id res chain seq x y z
N MET A 1 129.57 -11.18 1.10
CA MET A 1 129.45 -9.79 0.61
C MET A 1 128.40 -9.06 1.44
N THR A 2 128.84 -8.25 2.41
CA THR A 2 128.80 -6.76 2.41
C THR A 2 127.42 -6.21 2.82
N LYS A 3 127.18 -6.02 4.12
CA LYS A 3 127.49 -4.83 4.97
C LYS A 3 126.39 -3.74 4.89
N PRO A 4 126.24 -2.93 5.95
CA PRO A 4 124.95 -2.66 6.61
C PRO A 4 124.56 -1.18 6.51
N HIS A 5 123.40 -0.81 7.06
CA HIS A 5 123.13 0.57 7.42
C HIS A 5 122.77 0.72 8.90
N SER A 6 123.64 1.43 9.61
CA SER A 6 123.42 1.95 10.96
C SER A 6 122.76 3.32 10.91
N GLY A 7 121.86 3.60 11.85
CA GLY A 7 121.38 4.96 12.15
C GLY A 7 120.54 4.96 13.43
N LYS A 8 121.04 5.64 14.47
CA LYS A 8 120.48 5.76 15.83
C LYS A 8 119.34 6.83 15.91
N PRO A 9 118.60 6.93 17.04
CA PRO A 9 117.22 7.45 17.12
C PRO A 9 117.12 8.96 17.38
N PRO A 10 115.89 9.51 17.42
CA PRO A 10 115.52 10.28 18.59
C PRO A 10 114.10 10.03 19.14
N SER A 11 114.02 10.29 20.45
CA SER A 11 112.88 10.34 21.36
C SER A 11 111.68 11.17 20.87
N SER A 12 110.47 10.63 21.01
CA SER A 12 109.25 11.41 21.25
C SER A 12 108.16 10.56 21.94
N ALA A 13 107.68 11.05 23.07
CA ALA A 13 106.38 10.71 23.69
C ALA A 13 105.60 12.03 23.82
N PRO A 14 104.28 12.09 24.14
CA PRO A 14 103.23 11.07 24.34
C PRO A 14 101.94 11.38 23.48
N PRO A 15 100.74 10.74 23.65
CA PRO A 15 99.83 11.12 24.74
C PRO A 15 98.94 9.99 25.30
N SER A 16 98.35 10.30 26.45
CA SER A 16 97.42 9.56 27.26
C SER A 16 96.03 9.32 26.65
N SER A 17 95.51 8.11 26.93
CA SER A 17 94.13 7.79 27.33
C SER A 17 92.98 7.99 26.33
N LYS A 18 92.19 6.91 26.13
CA LYS A 18 90.73 6.88 26.36
C LYS A 18 90.21 5.44 26.23
N PHE A 19 90.38 4.65 27.30
CA PHE A 19 89.50 3.50 27.53
C PHE A 19 88.11 4.05 27.86
N GLY A 20 87.16 3.91 26.93
CA GLY A 20 85.76 4.25 27.16
C GLY A 20 85.20 3.41 28.30
N ARG A 21 84.62 4.07 29.31
CA ARG A 21 83.89 3.44 30.41
C ARG A 21 82.72 2.63 29.83
N LEU A 22 82.67 1.33 30.17
CA LEU A 22 81.44 0.54 30.01
C LEU A 22 80.34 1.18 30.89
N PRO A 23 79.12 1.38 30.38
CA PRO A 23 78.04 1.98 31.15
C PRO A 23 77.66 1.10 32.34
N SER A 24 77.31 1.75 33.44
CA SER A 24 76.97 1.06 34.68
C SER A 24 75.67 0.27 34.53
N ILE A 25 75.55 -0.87 35.22
CA ILE A 25 74.31 -1.70 35.24
C ILE A 25 73.08 -0.86 35.62
N ALA A 26 73.27 0.23 36.38
CA ALA A 26 72.22 1.18 36.73
C ALA A 26 71.67 1.98 35.53
N GLU A 27 72.50 2.32 34.55
CA GLU A 27 72.11 3.06 33.34
C GLU A 27 71.39 2.15 32.34
N ALA A 28 71.85 0.90 32.18
CA ALA A 28 71.19 -0.10 31.35
C ALA A 28 69.76 -0.43 31.85
N ARG A 29 69.56 -0.44 33.18
CA ARG A 29 68.26 -0.68 33.80
C ARG A 29 67.28 0.48 33.61
N LYS A 30 67.77 1.71 33.47
CA LYS A 30 66.94 2.91 33.24
C LYS A 30 66.42 2.97 31.80
N GLN A 31 67.24 2.55 30.84
CA GLN A 31 66.86 2.45 29.41
C GLN A 31 65.88 1.29 29.15
N ALA A 32 66.06 0.14 29.82
CA ALA A 32 65.11 -0.98 29.74
C ALA A 32 63.70 -0.65 30.30
N ARG A 33 63.57 0.39 31.14
CA ARG A 33 62.30 0.83 31.73
C ARG A 33 61.55 1.86 30.88
N GLN A 34 62.22 2.51 29.93
CA GLN A 34 61.63 3.54 29.05
C GLN A 34 61.06 2.96 27.73
N GLY A 35 61.23 1.65 27.47
CA GLY A 35 60.76 0.97 26.25
C GLY A 35 59.43 0.19 26.37
N ARG A 36 58.74 0.20 27.51
CA ARG A 36 57.44 -0.51 27.66
C ARG A 36 56.26 0.40 27.31
N LYS A 37 55.95 0.51 26.02
CA LYS A 37 54.61 0.92 25.56
C LYS A 37 53.72 -0.33 25.52
N SER A 38 52.69 -0.35 26.37
CA SER A 38 51.66 -1.39 26.40
C SER A 38 50.87 -1.43 25.08
N PRO A 39 50.61 -2.59 24.47
CA PRO A 39 49.61 -2.67 23.41
C PRO A 39 48.22 -2.55 24.05
N SER A 40 47.53 -1.50 23.66
CA SER A 40 46.15 -1.17 23.99
C SER A 40 45.17 -2.25 23.54
N SER A 41 44.25 -2.60 24.44
CA SER A 41 42.84 -2.96 24.22
C SER A 41 42.45 -3.72 22.93
N ARG A 42 42.03 -4.97 23.12
CA ARG A 42 41.17 -5.74 22.20
C ARG A 42 39.99 -4.88 21.73
N PRO A 43 39.63 -4.82 20.43
CA PRO A 43 38.37 -4.24 20.04
C PRO A 43 37.25 -5.19 20.46
N GLY A 44 36.33 -4.68 21.27
CA GLY A 44 35.11 -5.37 21.67
C GLY A 44 34.27 -5.73 20.45
N SER A 45 33.60 -6.88 20.54
CA SER A 45 32.55 -7.31 19.64
C SER A 45 31.51 -6.20 19.46
N GLY A 46 31.55 -5.55 18.30
CA GLY A 46 30.54 -4.60 17.86
C GLY A 46 29.21 -5.33 17.71
N GLY A 47 28.40 -5.31 18.76
CA GLY A 47 26.99 -5.71 18.69
C GLY A 47 26.31 -4.93 17.59
N ALA A 48 25.82 -5.65 16.59
CA ALA A 48 25.16 -5.12 15.42
C ALA A 48 24.07 -4.12 15.80
N ARG A 49 24.34 -2.83 15.59
CA ARG A 49 23.27 -1.83 15.48
C ARG A 49 22.51 -2.12 14.19
N ARG A 50 21.58 -3.08 14.25
CA ARG A 50 20.59 -3.29 13.18
C ARG A 50 19.76 -2.01 13.10
N GLY A 51 20.13 -1.14 12.16
CA GLY A 51 19.35 0.02 11.73
C GLY A 51 17.97 -0.45 11.29
N ARG A 52 17.05 -0.51 12.25
CA ARG A 52 15.63 -0.77 12.04
C ARG A 52 15.04 0.54 11.51
N GLY A 53 15.31 0.78 10.23
CA GLY A 53 15.16 2.05 9.53
C GLY A 53 13.72 2.57 9.34
N PRO A 54 13.57 3.68 8.58
CA PRO A 54 12.30 4.41 8.38
C PRO A 54 11.18 3.54 7.78
N LEU A 55 11.51 2.41 7.16
CA LEU A 55 10.54 1.43 6.68
C LEU A 55 9.65 0.86 7.80
N ARG A 56 10.19 0.67 9.02
CA ARG A 56 9.37 0.20 10.15
C ARG A 56 8.32 1.22 10.55
N PHE A 57 8.68 2.50 10.51
CA PHE A 57 7.72 3.58 10.71
C PHE A 57 6.71 3.60 9.56
N PHE A 58 7.14 3.49 8.30
CA PHE A 58 6.24 3.37 7.16
C PHE A 58 5.21 2.24 7.31
N PHE A 59 5.63 1.01 7.65
CA PHE A 59 4.71 -0.11 7.87
C PHE A 59 3.81 0.07 9.10
N LEU A 60 4.29 0.73 10.16
CA LEU A 60 3.47 1.07 11.33
C LEU A 60 2.40 2.12 10.99
N TRP A 61 2.75 3.13 10.19
CA TRP A 61 1.82 4.16 9.70
C TRP A 61 0.82 3.57 8.70
N LEU A 62 1.26 2.72 7.77
CA LEU A 62 0.39 2.01 6.84
C LEU A 62 -0.59 1.10 7.56
N ARG A 63 -0.14 0.36 8.59
CA ARG A 63 -1.02 -0.45 9.43
C ARG A 63 -2.05 0.40 10.17
N ARG A 64 -1.67 1.56 10.72
CA ARG A 64 -2.62 2.47 11.37
C ARG A 64 -3.65 3.01 10.38
N LEU A 65 -3.22 3.38 9.18
CA LEU A 65 -4.12 3.87 8.13
C LEU A 65 -5.12 2.78 7.71
N LEU A 66 -4.67 1.53 7.53
CA LEU A 66 -5.55 0.40 7.24
C LEU A 66 -6.55 0.11 8.36
N LEU A 67 -6.14 0.22 9.63
CA LEU A 67 -7.03 0.05 10.77
C LEU A 67 -8.08 1.17 10.86
N ILE A 68 -7.68 2.41 10.58
CA ILE A 68 -8.61 3.55 10.51
C ILE A 68 -9.60 3.33 9.36
N LEU A 69 -9.12 2.94 8.18
CA LEU A 69 -9.97 2.65 7.03
C LEU A 69 -10.98 1.53 7.35
N LEU A 70 -10.53 0.43 7.98
CA LEU A 70 -11.40 -0.66 8.41
C LEU A 70 -12.45 -0.19 9.42
N ALA A 71 -12.07 0.62 10.41
CA ALA A 71 -13.00 1.17 11.39
C ALA A 71 -14.06 2.07 10.74
N VAL A 72 -13.66 2.89 9.77
CA VAL A 72 -14.59 3.73 8.98
C VAL A 72 -15.53 2.84 8.18
N LEU A 73 -15.03 1.81 7.50
CA LEU A 73 -15.87 0.90 6.71
C LEU A 73 -16.88 0.16 7.59
N LEU A 74 -16.46 -0.32 8.76
CA LEU A 74 -17.33 -0.99 9.72
C LEU A 74 -18.37 -0.03 10.31
N PHE A 75 -17.99 1.20 10.62
CA PHE A 75 -18.92 2.21 11.14
C PHE A 75 -20.01 2.54 10.11
N PHE A 76 -19.62 2.85 8.88
CA PHE A 76 -20.59 3.14 7.81
C PHE A 76 -21.39 1.90 7.39
N GLY A 77 -20.76 0.73 7.32
CA GLY A 77 -21.45 -0.53 7.01
C GLY A 77 -22.47 -0.91 8.09
N PHE A 78 -22.16 -0.69 9.36
CA PHE A 78 -23.09 -0.91 10.47
C PHE A 78 -24.22 0.12 10.49
N LYS A 79 -23.92 1.40 10.21
CA LYS A 79 -24.94 2.44 10.05
C LYS A 79 -25.91 2.09 8.92
N TRP A 80 -25.37 1.70 7.77
CA TRP A 80 -26.16 1.25 6.62
C TRP A 80 -27.00 0.03 7.00
N TYR A 81 -26.43 -0.97 7.69
CA TYR A 81 -27.14 -2.16 8.19
C TYR A 81 -28.38 -1.82 9.02
N LEU A 82 -28.27 -0.82 9.91
CA LEU A 82 -29.39 -0.36 10.75
C LEU A 82 -30.43 0.48 9.99
N GLU A 83 -30.06 1.05 8.86
CA GLU A 83 -30.90 1.92 8.03
C GLU A 83 -31.54 1.17 6.85
N LEU A 84 -31.29 -0.14 6.68
CA LEU A 84 -31.96 -0.90 5.63
C LEU A 84 -33.46 -0.97 5.90
N PRO A 85 -34.28 -0.53 4.93
CA PRO A 85 -35.71 -0.73 4.99
C PRO A 85 -36.01 -2.24 5.09
N PRO A 86 -36.94 -2.67 5.94
CA PRO A 86 -37.35 -4.07 6.00
C PRO A 86 -37.85 -4.51 4.62
N ALA A 87 -37.47 -5.70 4.14
CA ALA A 87 -37.73 -6.17 2.76
C ALA A 87 -39.18 -6.00 2.27
N ARG A 88 -40.16 -5.93 3.18
CA ARG A 88 -41.58 -5.66 2.88
C ARG A 88 -41.85 -4.25 2.32
N SER A 89 -40.96 -3.27 2.51
CA SER A 89 -41.11 -1.94 1.90
C SER A 89 -40.71 -1.91 0.43
N LEU A 90 -40.03 -2.94 -0.08
CA LEU A 90 -39.68 -3.08 -1.49
C LEU A 90 -40.87 -3.55 -2.34
N GLU A 91 -41.84 -4.25 -1.74
CA GLU A 91 -43.12 -4.57 -2.42
C GLU A 91 -43.97 -3.32 -2.67
N THR A 92 -43.75 -2.27 -1.88
CA THR A 92 -44.35 -0.94 -2.05
C THR A 92 -43.45 0.03 -2.80
N LEU A 93 -42.58 -0.45 -3.70
CA LEU A 93 -42.08 0.39 -4.79
C LEU A 93 -43.30 0.87 -5.57
N GLY A 94 -43.81 2.05 -5.19
CA GLY A 94 -44.92 2.73 -5.84
C GLY A 94 -44.48 3.13 -7.24
N LEU A 95 -44.51 2.18 -8.17
CA LEU A 95 -44.28 2.37 -9.61
C LEU A 95 -45.33 3.30 -10.24
N GLY A 96 -46.30 3.80 -9.47
CA GLY A 96 -47.29 4.77 -9.89
C GLY A 96 -46.94 6.19 -9.45
N GLN A 97 -45.90 6.79 -10.02
CA GLN A 97 -45.81 8.26 -10.04
C GLN A 97 -47.00 8.76 -10.87
N SER A 98 -47.91 9.49 -10.23
CA SER A 98 -49.17 9.90 -10.83
C SER A 98 -49.14 11.40 -11.12
N THR A 99 -49.01 11.75 -12.39
CA THR A 99 -48.96 13.13 -12.87
C THR A 99 -50.37 13.62 -13.18
N THR A 100 -50.88 14.60 -12.45
CA THR A 100 -52.19 15.20 -12.80
C THR A 100 -52.02 16.34 -13.80
N VAL A 101 -52.74 16.27 -14.91
CA VAL A 101 -52.74 17.26 -15.99
C VAL A 101 -53.94 18.18 -15.82
N TYR A 102 -53.68 19.49 -15.84
CA TYR A 102 -54.68 20.55 -15.74
C TYR A 102 -54.78 21.34 -17.05
N ALA A 103 -55.97 21.81 -17.38
CA ALA A 103 -56.21 22.74 -18.46
C ALA A 103 -55.80 24.17 -18.05
N ARG A 104 -55.76 25.08 -19.03
CA ARG A 104 -55.37 26.49 -18.83
C ARG A 104 -56.29 27.24 -17.86
N ASP A 105 -57.54 26.80 -17.73
CA ASP A 105 -58.54 27.34 -16.80
C ASP A 105 -58.45 26.72 -15.39
N GLY A 106 -57.49 25.82 -15.15
CA GLY A 106 -57.32 25.11 -13.88
C GLY A 106 -58.21 23.88 -13.71
N SER A 107 -59.05 23.54 -14.70
CA SER A 107 -59.85 22.32 -14.65
C SER A 107 -58.96 21.07 -14.84
N LYS A 108 -59.26 19.98 -14.13
CA LYS A 108 -58.51 18.73 -14.23
C LYS A 108 -58.85 18.02 -15.55
N ILE A 109 -57.88 17.84 -16.43
CA ILE A 109 -58.03 17.08 -17.68
C ILE A 109 -57.97 15.58 -17.38
N GLY A 110 -57.05 15.17 -16.52
CA GLY A 110 -56.85 13.77 -16.20
C GLY A 110 -55.59 13.51 -15.39
N THR A 111 -55.36 12.25 -15.05
CA THR A 111 -54.18 11.82 -14.31
C THR A 111 -53.42 10.81 -15.18
N LEU A 112 -52.18 11.13 -15.49
CA LEU A 112 -51.22 10.30 -16.23
C LEU A 112 -50.36 9.53 -15.24
N GLY A 113 -50.53 8.22 -15.19
CA GLY A 113 -49.69 7.35 -14.38
C GLY A 113 -50.47 6.62 -13.30
N GLY A 114 -50.24 5.30 -13.25
CA GLY A 114 -50.64 4.39 -12.19
C GLY A 114 -52.14 4.24 -11.94
N THR A 115 -53.04 4.97 -12.60
CA THR A 115 -54.49 4.90 -12.37
C THR A 115 -55.28 5.33 -13.60
N LEU A 116 -56.17 4.46 -14.10
CA LEU A 116 -57.15 4.71 -15.14
C LEU A 116 -58.18 5.77 -14.69
N PRO A 117 -58.95 6.40 -15.62
CA PRO A 117 -59.96 7.40 -15.31
C PRO A 117 -61.06 6.95 -14.33
N ASP A 118 -61.27 5.65 -14.17
CA ASP A 118 -62.22 5.02 -13.25
C ASP A 118 -61.66 4.81 -11.82
N GLY A 119 -60.42 5.22 -11.56
CA GLY A 119 -59.74 4.99 -10.29
C GLY A 119 -59.04 3.63 -10.18
N THR A 120 -59.11 2.80 -11.23
CA THR A 120 -58.42 1.51 -11.27
C THR A 120 -56.93 1.76 -11.40
N LYS A 121 -56.13 1.35 -10.42
CA LYS A 121 -54.68 1.47 -10.54
C LYS A 121 -54.22 0.67 -11.77
N LEU A 122 -53.43 1.28 -12.66
CA LEU A 122 -52.67 0.57 -13.69
C LEU A 122 -51.59 -0.26 -12.99
N HIS A 123 -52.03 -1.32 -12.32
CA HIS A 123 -51.17 -2.44 -12.05
C HIS A 123 -50.91 -3.06 -13.42
N TYR A 124 -49.72 -2.83 -13.98
CA TYR A 124 -49.14 -3.93 -14.75
C TYR A 124 -49.14 -5.10 -13.77
N PRO A 125 -49.92 -6.17 -13.99
CA PRO A 125 -49.83 -7.32 -13.11
C PRO A 125 -48.35 -7.70 -13.14
N LEU A 126 -47.66 -7.48 -12.03
CA LEU A 126 -46.33 -8.03 -11.81
C LEU A 126 -46.60 -9.52 -11.69
N GLY A 127 -46.72 -10.17 -12.85
CA GLY A 127 -46.86 -11.61 -12.94
C GLY A 127 -45.69 -12.24 -12.23
N SER A 128 -45.91 -13.42 -11.65
CA SER A 128 -44.80 -14.19 -11.12
C SER A 128 -43.75 -14.38 -12.23
N LEU A 129 -42.46 -14.51 -11.88
CA LEU A 129 -41.42 -14.75 -12.89
C LEU A 129 -41.70 -16.01 -13.74
N GLY A 130 -42.54 -16.93 -13.24
CA GLY A 130 -43.02 -18.10 -13.96
C GLY A 130 -44.07 -17.82 -15.06
N GLU A 131 -44.70 -16.65 -15.06
CA GLU A 131 -45.60 -16.19 -16.14
C GLU A 131 -44.81 -15.55 -17.29
N VAL A 132 -43.54 -15.20 -17.06
CA VAL A 132 -42.65 -14.67 -18.07
C VAL A 132 -42.06 -15.83 -18.88
N SER A 133 -42.11 -15.72 -20.21
CA SER A 133 -41.46 -16.70 -21.09
C SER A 133 -39.98 -16.85 -20.71
N PRO A 134 -39.46 -18.08 -20.53
CA PRO A 134 -38.06 -18.30 -20.18
C PRO A 134 -37.12 -17.74 -21.26
N PHE A 135 -37.56 -17.70 -22.52
CA PHE A 135 -36.81 -17.08 -23.62
C PHE A 135 -36.71 -15.57 -23.50
N LEU A 136 -37.77 -14.91 -23.01
CA LEU A 136 -37.76 -13.46 -22.79
C LEU A 136 -36.79 -13.10 -21.65
N ALA A 137 -36.88 -13.81 -20.53
CA ALA A 137 -35.96 -13.63 -19.42
C ALA A 137 -34.50 -13.88 -19.84
N ALA A 138 -34.24 -14.96 -20.58
CA ALA A 138 -32.91 -15.28 -21.09
C ALA A 138 -32.39 -14.23 -22.09
N ALA A 139 -33.24 -13.69 -22.96
CA ALA A 139 -32.86 -12.65 -23.91
C ALA A 139 -32.47 -11.34 -23.20
N VAL A 140 -33.24 -10.92 -22.20
CA VAL A 140 -32.94 -9.72 -21.40
C VAL A 140 -31.62 -9.91 -20.64
N VAL A 141 -31.46 -11.03 -19.94
CA VAL A 141 -30.21 -11.34 -19.23
C VAL A 141 -29.03 -11.36 -20.21
N THR A 142 -29.16 -11.99 -21.38
CA THR A 142 -28.03 -12.09 -22.32
C THR A 142 -27.63 -10.75 -22.94
N ASN A 143 -28.59 -9.86 -23.20
CA ASN A 143 -28.35 -8.56 -23.84
C ASN A 143 -27.94 -7.46 -22.85
N GLU A 144 -28.60 -7.38 -21.69
CA GLU A 144 -28.38 -6.30 -20.72
C GLU A 144 -27.30 -6.67 -19.69
N ASP A 145 -27.31 -7.91 -19.20
CA ASP A 145 -26.45 -8.33 -18.10
C ASP A 145 -26.10 -9.83 -18.16
N ARG A 146 -25.19 -10.19 -19.08
CA ARG A 146 -24.85 -11.59 -19.38
C ARG A 146 -24.32 -12.38 -18.18
N ARG A 147 -23.85 -11.68 -17.13
CA ARG A 147 -23.31 -12.26 -15.91
C ARG A 147 -24.18 -12.03 -14.69
N PHE A 148 -25.45 -11.66 -14.89
CA PHE A 148 -26.39 -11.38 -13.82
C PHE A 148 -26.35 -12.40 -12.67
N TYR A 149 -26.38 -13.70 -13.01
CA TYR A 149 -26.35 -14.79 -12.01
C TYR A 149 -24.97 -15.08 -11.39
N GLN A 150 -23.91 -14.42 -11.85
CA GLN A 150 -22.53 -14.63 -11.40
C GLN A 150 -22.03 -13.50 -10.50
N HIS A 151 -22.81 -12.43 -10.33
CA HIS A 151 -22.42 -11.27 -9.53
C HIS A 151 -23.55 -10.77 -8.62
N HIS A 152 -23.17 -10.12 -7.52
CA HIS A 152 -24.11 -9.67 -6.49
C HIS A 152 -24.57 -8.22 -6.72
N GLY A 153 -24.98 -7.92 -7.96
CA GLY A 153 -25.55 -6.63 -8.34
C GLY A 153 -24.59 -5.61 -8.95
N VAL A 154 -23.28 -5.79 -8.84
CA VAL A 154 -22.28 -5.00 -9.61
C VAL A 154 -21.37 -5.98 -10.34
N ASP A 155 -21.03 -5.70 -11.60
CA ASP A 155 -20.11 -6.49 -12.41
C ASP A 155 -18.75 -5.77 -12.57
N PRO A 156 -17.75 -6.03 -11.70
CA PRO A 156 -16.46 -5.35 -11.77
C PRO A 156 -15.70 -5.65 -13.06
N LEU A 157 -15.83 -6.88 -13.60
CA LEU A 157 -15.22 -7.22 -14.88
C LEU A 157 -15.94 -6.52 -16.03
N GLY A 158 -17.25 -6.32 -15.93
CA GLY A 158 -18.07 -5.64 -16.94
C GLY A 158 -17.69 -4.17 -17.01
N LEU A 159 -17.58 -3.55 -15.85
CA LEU A 159 -17.11 -2.18 -15.69
C LEU A 159 -15.65 -2.00 -16.14
N ALA A 160 -14.74 -2.90 -15.76
CA ALA A 160 -13.35 -2.81 -16.20
C ALA A 160 -13.21 -2.96 -17.72
N ARG A 161 -13.98 -3.88 -18.33
CA ARG A 161 -14.01 -4.08 -19.78
C ARG A 161 -14.57 -2.86 -20.50
N SER A 162 -15.67 -2.28 -20.01
CA SER A 162 -16.28 -1.09 -20.63
C SER A 162 -15.36 0.11 -20.56
N LEU A 163 -14.69 0.33 -19.42
CA LEU A 163 -13.67 1.37 -19.26
C LEU A 163 -12.48 1.15 -20.20
N PHE A 164 -11.98 -0.08 -20.30
CA PHE A 164 -10.90 -0.41 -21.22
C PHE A 164 -11.28 -0.16 -22.68
N LYS A 165 -12.51 -0.52 -23.08
CA LYS A 165 -13.03 -0.25 -24.43
C LYS A 165 -13.21 1.23 -24.71
N ALA A 166 -13.69 1.99 -23.71
CA ALA A 166 -13.82 3.44 -23.79
C ALA A 166 -12.45 4.11 -24.02
N VAL A 167 -11.41 3.67 -23.32
CA VAL A 167 -10.05 4.23 -23.44
C VAL A 167 -9.37 3.79 -24.75
N THR A 168 -9.62 2.56 -25.22
CA THR A 168 -9.04 2.05 -26.48
C THR A 168 -9.79 2.51 -27.74
N GLY A 169 -10.78 3.39 -27.61
CA GLY A 169 -11.57 3.90 -28.74
C GLY A 169 -12.44 2.83 -29.43
N ASN A 170 -12.63 1.68 -28.78
CA ASN A 170 -13.49 0.62 -29.27
C ASN A 170 -14.96 0.96 -28.97
N ARG A 171 -15.88 0.21 -29.60
CA ARG A 171 -17.32 0.36 -29.37
C ARG A 171 -17.63 0.29 -27.87
N LEU A 172 -18.25 1.35 -27.35
CA LEU A 172 -18.66 1.46 -25.94
C LEU A 172 -19.62 0.31 -25.61
N GLU A 173 -19.34 -0.40 -24.53
CA GLU A 173 -20.22 -1.43 -23.96
C GLU A 173 -20.81 -0.91 -22.65
N GLY A 174 -22.07 -1.25 -22.36
CA GLY A 174 -22.69 -0.97 -21.08
C GLY A 174 -21.97 -1.72 -19.95
N GLY A 175 -21.63 -1.01 -18.87
CA GLY A 175 -21.11 -1.58 -17.63
C GLY A 175 -22.15 -1.66 -16.50
N SER A 176 -23.39 -1.23 -16.76
CA SER A 176 -24.48 -1.22 -15.80
C SER A 176 -25.11 -2.61 -15.69
N THR A 177 -25.48 -3.02 -14.48
CA THR A 177 -26.16 -4.29 -14.20
C THR A 177 -27.67 -4.09 -14.11
N LEU A 178 -28.44 -5.17 -14.26
CA LEU A 178 -29.90 -5.11 -14.07
C LEU A 178 -30.28 -4.60 -12.67
N THR A 179 -29.47 -4.92 -11.65
CA THR A 179 -29.66 -4.42 -10.29
C THR A 179 -29.55 -2.90 -10.20
N ASN A 180 -28.62 -2.28 -10.94
CA ASN A 180 -28.44 -0.82 -10.94
C ASN A 180 -29.53 -0.07 -11.72
N GLN A 181 -30.28 -0.73 -12.60
CA GLN A 181 -31.37 -0.08 -13.34
C GLN A 181 -32.69 -0.06 -12.56
N VAL A 182 -32.88 -1.02 -11.65
CA VAL A 182 -34.12 -1.18 -10.88
C VAL A 182 -34.04 -0.49 -9.51
N MET A 183 -32.82 -0.23 -9.03
CA MET A 183 -32.53 0.44 -7.75
C MET A 183 -32.44 1.96 -7.93
#